data_AF-A0A3G9GLF9-F1
#
_entry.id   AF-A0A3G9GLF9-F1
#
_cell.length_a   1.000
_cell.length_b   1.000
_cell.length_c   1.000
_cell.angle_alpha   90.00
_cell.angle_beta   90.00
_cell.angle_gamma   90.00
#
_symmetry.space_group_name_H-M   'P 1'
#
loop_
_entity.id
_entity.type
_entity.pdbx_description
1 polymer ?
#
loop_
_entity_poly.entity_id
_entity_poly.type
_entity_poly.pdbx_seq_one_letter_code
_entity_poly.pdbx_strand_id
1 'polypeptide(L)'
;MGGELLLRPDASFEWKLSYGAVDQYATGKWRLKDGKLELLASRPKGSPLFRLFAEDELRIRKPAEPGSWIAIVGVPQVGPAAGMEVLFESAGGKRWRAVTDRNGDAIVQVDAAERWTRAGLRRDGDQGDWQWFAIPAVRAEARLAAFAIDDISQIAPLPFEQMILLPQQGKLKTEDGGMVYAR
;
A
#
# COMPACT_ATOMS: atom_id res chain seq x y z
N MET A 1 24.89 2.72 12.58
CA MET A 1 23.73 1.85 12.31
C MET A 1 23.20 1.41 13.66
N GLY A 2 21.91 1.60 13.92
CA GLY A 2 21.27 1.14 15.16
C GLY A 2 20.01 0.34 14.80
N GLY A 3 19.95 -0.90 15.27
CA GLY A 3 18.79 -1.77 15.10
C GLY A 3 18.18 -2.07 16.47
N GLU A 4 16.88 -1.87 16.60
CA GLU A 4 16.11 -2.16 17.81
C GLU A 4 15.14 -3.30 17.53
N LEU A 5 15.05 -4.25 18.46
CA LEU A 5 14.12 -5.36 18.40
C LEU A 5 13.43 -5.50 19.77
N LEU A 6 12.11 -5.34 19.78
CA LEU A 6 11.26 -5.60 20.93
C LEU A 6 10.45 -6.86 20.67
N LEU A 7 10.66 -7.90 21.49
CA LEU A 7 9.83 -9.10 21.51
C LEU A 7 8.86 -9.01 22.68
N ARG A 8 7.56 -9.09 22.41
CA ARG A 8 6.53 -9.11 23.44
C ARG A 8 6.09 -10.53 23.80
N PRO A 9 5.63 -10.78 25.04
CA PRO A 9 5.16 -12.10 25.47
C PRO A 9 3.97 -12.66 24.67
N ASP A 10 3.19 -11.82 24.00
CA ASP A 10 2.04 -12.19 23.15
C ASP A 10 2.43 -12.67 21.73
N ALA A 11 3.70 -13.05 21.58
CA ALA A 11 4.33 -13.40 20.32
C ALA A 11 4.35 -12.27 19.29
N SER A 12 4.12 -11.00 19.65
CA SER A 12 4.31 -9.86 18.72
C SER A 12 5.71 -9.27 18.80
N PHE A 13 6.20 -8.68 17.70
CA PHE A 13 7.45 -7.94 17.68
C PHE A 13 7.29 -6.54 17.09
N GLU A 14 8.20 -5.66 17.50
CA GLU A 14 8.54 -4.43 16.79
C GLU A 14 10.03 -4.43 16.45
N TRP A 15 10.34 -3.99 15.24
CA TRP A 15 11.69 -3.90 14.74
C TRP A 15 11.90 -2.54 14.08
N LYS A 16 13.01 -1.90 14.38
CA LYS A 16 13.42 -0.64 13.76
C LYS A 16 14.88 -0.73 13.35
N LEU A 17 15.21 -0.18 12.19
CA LEU A 17 16.59 0.00 11.75
C LEU A 17 16.79 1.43 11.25
N SER A 18 17.75 2.13 11.85
CA SER A 18 18.21 3.43 11.38
C SER A 18 19.61 3.28 10.78
N TYR A 19 19.71 3.53 9.47
CA TYR A 19 20.96 3.51 8.70
C TYR A 19 21.07 4.73 7.79
N GLY A 20 21.99 5.64 8.14
CA GLY A 20 22.13 6.92 7.43
C GLY A 20 20.83 7.72 7.52
N ALA A 21 20.26 8.06 6.37
CA ALA A 21 18.97 8.75 6.26
C ALA A 21 17.77 7.78 6.12
N VAL A 22 17.99 6.48 6.21
CA VAL A 22 16.94 5.47 6.02
C VAL A 22 16.50 4.93 7.37
N ASP A 23 15.22 5.12 7.68
CA ASP A 23 14.52 4.47 8.78
C ASP A 23 13.61 3.36 8.21
N GLN A 24 13.80 2.14 8.69
CA GLN A 24 12.93 1.01 8.39
C GLN A 24 12.23 0.54 9.66
N TYR A 25 10.99 0.09 9.49
CA TYR A 25 10.15 -0.40 10.57
C TYR A 25 9.39 -1.65 10.14
N ALA A 26 9.28 -2.62 11.04
CA ALA A 26 8.45 -3.80 10.85
C ALA A 26 7.78 -4.20 12.16
N THR A 27 6.54 -4.68 12.05
CA THR A 27 5.84 -5.36 13.14
C THR A 27 5.39 -6.72 12.66
N GLY A 28 5.08 -7.62 13.58
CA GLY A 28 4.50 -8.89 13.20
C GLY A 28 4.49 -9.89 14.33
N LYS A 29 4.66 -11.17 13.98
CA LYS A 29 4.69 -12.28 14.94
C LYS A 29 6.06 -12.92 14.99
N TRP A 30 6.49 -13.30 16.18
CA TRP A 30 7.70 -14.08 16.38
C TRP A 30 7.36 -15.47 16.90
N ARG A 31 8.21 -16.44 16.59
CA ARG A 31 8.15 -17.78 17.17
C ARG A 31 9.54 -18.39 17.30
N LEU A 32 9.69 -19.30 18.26
CA LEU A 32 10.85 -20.17 18.35
C LEU A 32 10.58 -21.46 17.56
N LYS A 33 11.48 -21.81 16.66
CA LYS A 33 11.42 -23.04 15.87
C LYS A 33 12.83 -23.58 15.67
N ASP A 34 13.04 -24.85 16.02
CA ASP A 34 14.33 -25.55 15.85
C ASP A 34 15.53 -24.79 16.47
N GLY A 35 15.32 -24.17 17.63
CA GLY A 35 16.35 -23.37 18.32
C GLY A 35 16.63 -22.00 17.70
N LYS A 36 15.92 -21.62 16.64
CA LYS A 36 16.00 -20.31 15.98
C LYS A 36 14.80 -19.45 16.33
N LEU A 37 14.99 -18.13 16.32
CA LEU A 37 13.91 -17.16 16.44
C LEU A 37 13.51 -16.69 15.04
N GLU A 38 12.27 -16.98 14.64
CA GLU A 38 11.70 -16.51 13.38
C GLU A 38 10.83 -15.28 13.63
N LEU A 39 11.09 -14.18 12.93
CA LEU A 39 10.24 -13.00 12.85
C LEU A 39 9.49 -13.03 11.52
N LEU A 40 8.15 -12.95 11.56
CA LEU A 40 7.27 -12.91 10.40
C LEU A 40 6.59 -11.54 10.36
N ALA A 41 7.02 -10.69 9.43
CA ALA A 41 6.51 -9.34 9.33
C ALA A 41 5.06 -9.34 8.81
N SER A 42 4.24 -8.48 9.39
CA SER A 42 2.85 -8.29 9.02
C SER A 42 2.71 -7.03 8.19
N ARG A 43 2.03 -7.15 7.05
CA ARG A 43 1.56 -5.97 6.32
C ARG A 43 0.49 -5.26 7.15
N PRO A 44 0.36 -3.92 7.02
CA PRO A 44 -0.77 -3.19 7.57
C PRO A 44 -2.08 -3.90 7.21
N LYS A 45 -2.92 -4.18 8.21
CA LYS A 45 -4.20 -4.86 7.98
C LYS A 45 -5.18 -3.90 7.30
N GLY A 46 -5.94 -4.44 6.36
CA GLY A 46 -6.98 -3.72 5.66
C GLY A 46 -6.46 -2.78 4.57
N SER A 47 -7.42 -2.03 4.04
CA SER A 47 -7.19 -1.05 2.99
C SER A 47 -6.70 0.27 3.56
N PRO A 48 -5.81 0.97 2.84
CA PRO A 48 -5.42 2.30 3.26
C PRO A 48 -6.63 3.25 3.21
N LEU A 49 -6.55 4.35 3.95
CA LEU A 49 -7.53 5.41 3.78
C LEU A 49 -7.17 6.22 2.53
N PHE A 50 -8.13 6.29 1.61
CA PHE A 50 -8.01 7.07 0.40
C PHE A 50 -8.75 8.40 0.57
N ARG A 51 -8.33 9.39 -0.23
CA ARG A 51 -9.09 10.61 -0.51
C ARG A 51 -8.99 10.93 -1.99
N LEU A 52 -9.92 11.73 -2.53
CA LEU A 52 -9.67 12.33 -3.84
C LEU A 52 -8.45 13.26 -3.74
N PHE A 53 -7.57 13.25 -4.75
CA PHE A 53 -6.60 14.34 -4.93
C PHE A 53 -7.36 15.67 -4.97
N ALA A 54 -6.81 16.74 -4.42
CA ALA A 54 -7.28 18.10 -4.68
C ALA A 54 -6.94 18.51 -6.12
N GLU A 55 -7.63 19.52 -6.66
CA GLU A 55 -7.45 19.98 -8.05
C GLU A 55 -6.01 20.45 -8.35
N ASP A 56 -5.33 21.01 -7.35
CA ASP A 56 -3.96 21.50 -7.41
C ASP A 56 -2.89 20.40 -7.30
N GLU A 57 -3.22 19.27 -6.67
CA GLU A 57 -2.33 18.10 -6.56
C GLU A 57 -2.27 17.28 -7.86
N LEU A 58 -3.34 17.33 -8.65
CA LEU A 58 -3.38 16.77 -10.00
C LEU A 58 -2.63 17.71 -10.94
N ARG A 59 -1.29 17.65 -10.93
CA ARG A 59 -0.48 18.24 -12.02
C ARG A 59 -0.97 17.67 -13.34
N ILE A 60 -1.65 18.53 -14.10
CA ILE A 60 -2.48 18.22 -15.27
C ILE A 60 -1.98 17.01 -16.04
N ARG A 61 -2.70 15.89 -15.92
CA ARG A 61 -2.63 14.78 -16.88
C ARG A 61 -3.68 15.02 -17.95
N LYS A 62 -3.32 14.77 -19.21
CA LYS A 62 -4.24 14.90 -20.35
C LYS A 62 -5.48 14.03 -20.10
N PRO A 63 -6.68 14.47 -20.53
CA PRO A 63 -7.88 13.63 -20.47
C PRO A 63 -7.62 12.26 -21.09
N ALA A 64 -8.25 11.22 -20.54
CA ALA A 64 -8.17 9.89 -21.13
C ALA A 64 -8.90 9.85 -22.48
N GLU A 65 -8.48 8.94 -23.36
CA GLU A 65 -9.13 8.74 -24.65
C GLU A 65 -10.60 8.30 -24.46
N PRO A 66 -11.52 8.68 -25.38
CA PRO A 66 -12.87 8.15 -25.37
C PRO A 66 -12.87 6.61 -25.34
N GLY A 67 -13.76 6.02 -24.55
CA GLY A 67 -13.82 4.55 -24.34
C GLY A 67 -12.86 4.01 -23.28
N SER A 68 -12.09 4.86 -22.59
CA SER A 68 -11.21 4.47 -21.50
C SER A 68 -11.44 5.35 -20.27
N TRP A 69 -11.47 4.75 -19.08
CA TRP A 69 -11.41 5.46 -17.81
C TRP A 69 -10.14 5.09 -17.06
N ILE A 70 -9.53 6.10 -16.43
CA ILE A 70 -8.27 5.96 -15.70
C ILE A 70 -8.47 6.47 -14.27
N ALA A 71 -8.23 5.59 -13.31
CA ALA A 71 -8.04 5.96 -11.90
C ALA A 71 -6.54 5.91 -11.58
N ILE A 72 -6.04 6.94 -10.91
CA ILE A 72 -4.64 7.01 -10.49
C ILE A 72 -4.60 6.97 -8.97
N VAL A 73 -3.75 6.14 -8.39
CA VAL A 73 -3.56 6.09 -6.95
C VAL A 73 -2.09 6.37 -6.63
N GLY A 74 -1.85 7.23 -5.65
CA GLY A 74 -0.50 7.59 -5.24
C GLY A 74 -0.44 8.21 -3.85
N VAL A 75 0.78 8.43 -3.39
CA VAL A 75 1.09 9.16 -2.16
C VAL A 75 1.62 10.54 -2.57
N PRO A 76 0.97 11.65 -2.13
CA PRO A 76 1.42 12.99 -2.44
C PRO A 76 2.91 13.18 -2.15
N GLN A 77 3.63 13.82 -3.08
CA GLN A 77 5.07 14.10 -3.00
C GLN A 77 6.00 12.87 -2.96
N VAL A 78 5.46 11.65 -2.91
CA VAL A 78 6.24 10.41 -2.83
C VAL A 78 6.21 9.68 -4.16
N GLY A 79 5.03 9.37 -4.70
CA GLY A 79 4.94 8.62 -5.95
C GLY A 79 3.69 7.74 -6.08
N PRO A 80 3.67 6.87 -7.10
CA PRO A 80 2.51 6.02 -7.40
C PRO A 80 2.32 4.88 -6.37
N ALA A 81 1.07 4.42 -6.25
CA ALA A 81 0.70 3.29 -5.39
C ALA A 81 0.10 2.15 -6.22
N ALA A 82 0.84 1.06 -6.36
CA ALA A 82 0.43 -0.17 -7.03
C ALA A 82 -0.40 -1.09 -6.11
N GLY A 83 -1.13 -2.04 -6.71
CA GLY A 83 -1.85 -3.08 -5.97
C GLY A 83 -3.12 -2.59 -5.26
N MET A 84 -3.70 -1.50 -5.73
CA MET A 84 -4.99 -0.99 -5.26
C MET A 84 -6.07 -1.38 -6.25
N GLU A 85 -7.11 -2.06 -5.77
CA GLU A 85 -8.27 -2.41 -6.57
C GLU A 85 -9.20 -1.20 -6.68
N VAL A 86 -9.61 -0.89 -7.91
CA VAL A 86 -10.55 0.19 -8.22
C VAL A 86 -11.78 -0.40 -8.90
N LEU A 87 -12.94 -0.13 -8.31
CA LEU A 87 -14.25 -0.47 -8.86
C LEU A 87 -14.90 0.80 -9.43
N PHE A 88 -14.93 0.90 -10.74
CA PHE A 88 -15.55 1.99 -11.48
C PHE A 88 -17.06 1.75 -11.60
N GLU A 89 -17.88 2.78 -11.42
CA GLU A 89 -19.34 2.70 -11.57
C GLU A 89 -19.87 3.81 -12.50
N SER A 90 -20.64 3.42 -13.52
CA SER A 90 -21.28 4.37 -14.43
C SER A 90 -22.60 4.92 -13.88
N ALA A 91 -23.12 5.97 -14.50
CA ALA A 91 -24.45 6.51 -14.22
C ALA A 91 -25.57 5.48 -14.37
N GLY A 92 -25.39 4.47 -15.24
CA GLY A 92 -26.32 3.35 -15.42
C GLY A 92 -26.12 2.21 -14.41
N GLY A 93 -25.21 2.35 -13.44
CA GLY A 93 -24.92 1.35 -12.41
C GLY A 93 -24.05 0.18 -12.88
N LYS A 94 -23.56 0.21 -14.13
CA LYS A 94 -22.60 -0.79 -14.62
C LYS A 94 -21.25 -0.60 -13.92
N ARG A 95 -20.53 -1.70 -13.71
CA ARG A 95 -19.27 -1.70 -12.97
C ARG A 95 -18.14 -2.38 -13.71
N TRP A 96 -16.95 -1.81 -13.58
CA TRP A 96 -15.70 -2.34 -14.12
C TRP A 96 -14.63 -2.31 -13.03
N ARG A 97 -13.65 -3.19 -13.15
CA ARG A 97 -12.67 -3.41 -12.10
C ARG A 97 -11.28 -3.50 -12.69
N ALA A 98 -10.33 -2.81 -12.08
CA ALA A 98 -8.91 -2.88 -12.42
C ALA A 98 -8.07 -2.73 -11.15
N VAL A 99 -6.82 -3.17 -11.22
CA VAL A 99 -5.83 -2.98 -10.14
C VAL A 99 -4.77 -2.02 -10.63
N THR A 100 -4.32 -1.11 -9.76
CA THR A 100 -3.28 -0.14 -10.11
C THR A 100 -1.95 -0.84 -10.40
N ASP A 101 -1.33 -0.47 -11.51
CA ASP A 101 -0.01 -0.95 -11.89
C ASP A 101 1.12 -0.20 -11.14
N ARG A 102 2.38 -0.43 -11.54
CA ARG A 102 3.55 0.24 -10.96
C ARG A 102 3.56 1.76 -11.12
N ASN A 103 2.78 2.32 -12.05
CA ASN A 103 2.62 3.75 -12.26
C ASN A 103 1.43 4.31 -11.48
N GLY A 104 0.74 3.47 -10.71
CA GLY A 104 -0.43 3.83 -9.93
C GLY A 104 -1.70 3.88 -10.77
N ASP A 105 -1.66 3.46 -12.03
CA ASP A 105 -2.77 3.61 -12.96
C ASP A 105 -3.62 2.32 -12.97
N ALA A 106 -4.93 2.46 -12.74
CA ALA A 106 -5.95 1.44 -12.97
C ALA A 106 -6.81 1.89 -14.15
N ILE A 107 -6.87 1.08 -15.20
CA ILE A 107 -7.47 1.46 -16.49
C ILE A 107 -8.53 0.43 -16.87
N VAL A 108 -9.71 0.91 -17.28
CA VAL A 108 -10.80 0.06 -17.80
C VAL A 108 -11.24 0.56 -19.18
N GLN A 109 -11.58 -0.39 -20.05
CA GLN A 109 -12.23 -0.10 -21.33
C GLN A 109 -13.74 -0.15 -21.14
N VAL A 110 -14.42 0.89 -21.61
CA VAL A 110 -15.87 1.09 -21.47
C VAL A 110 -16.45 1.56 -22.80
N ASP A 111 -17.77 1.45 -22.95
CA ASP A 111 -18.44 2.11 -24.06
C ASP A 111 -18.27 3.64 -23.91
N ALA A 112 -17.96 4.34 -25.01
CA ALA A 112 -17.69 5.78 -24.98
C ALA A 112 -18.89 6.63 -24.54
N ALA A 113 -20.12 6.09 -24.60
CA ALA A 113 -21.33 6.73 -24.10
C ALA A 113 -21.50 6.57 -22.57
N GLU A 114 -20.77 5.66 -21.92
CA GLU A 114 -20.83 5.53 -20.47
C GLU A 114 -20.25 6.76 -19.78
N ARG A 115 -20.89 7.17 -18.69
CA ARG A 115 -20.43 8.28 -17.85
C ARG A 115 -20.00 7.77 -16.49
N TRP A 116 -18.75 8.04 -16.09
CA TRP A 116 -18.22 7.67 -14.79
C TRP A 116 -18.85 8.51 -13.69
N THR A 117 -19.33 7.88 -12.61
CA THR A 117 -19.98 8.60 -11.50
C THR A 117 -19.38 8.28 -10.14
N ARG A 118 -18.92 7.05 -9.91
CA ARG A 118 -18.34 6.65 -8.62
C ARG A 118 -17.14 5.72 -8.79
N ALA A 119 -16.24 5.76 -7.81
CA ALA A 119 -15.16 4.79 -7.68
C ALA A 119 -15.15 4.22 -6.26
N GLY A 120 -15.07 2.90 -6.15
CA GLY A 120 -14.73 2.20 -4.93
C GLY A 120 -13.24 1.88 -4.93
N LEU A 121 -12.54 2.12 -3.83
CA LEU A 121 -11.13 1.76 -3.66
C LEU A 121 -10.93 0.84 -2.47
N ARG A 122 -9.97 -0.09 -2.62
CA ARG A 122 -9.43 -0.93 -1.56
C ARG A 122 -8.08 -1.50 -1.99
N ARG A 123 -7.36 -2.16 -1.08
CA ARG A 123 -6.17 -2.95 -1.43
C ARG A 123 -6.59 -4.21 -2.18
N ASP A 124 -5.83 -4.59 -3.21
CA ASP A 124 -6.04 -5.86 -3.90
C ASP A 124 -5.94 -7.06 -2.92
N GLY A 125 -6.82 -8.03 -3.09
CA GLY A 125 -6.98 -9.18 -2.21
C GLY A 125 -7.67 -8.90 -0.86
N ASP A 126 -7.88 -7.63 -0.48
CA ASP A 126 -8.64 -7.29 0.73
C ASP A 126 -10.12 -7.67 0.56
N GLN A 127 -10.70 -8.20 1.64
CA GLN A 127 -12.12 -8.59 1.71
C GLN A 127 -12.97 -7.57 2.48
N GLY A 128 -12.36 -6.48 2.95
CA GLY A 128 -13.07 -5.36 3.57
C GLY A 128 -13.97 -4.58 2.60
N ASP A 129 -14.71 -3.63 3.19
CA ASP A 129 -15.61 -2.75 2.47
C ASP A 129 -14.88 -1.81 1.51
N TRP A 130 -15.55 -1.45 0.41
CA TRP A 130 -15.08 -0.45 -0.52
C TRP A 130 -15.19 0.95 0.06
N GLN A 131 -14.12 1.74 -0.04
CA GLN A 131 -14.22 3.17 0.20
C GLN A 131 -14.75 3.85 -1.07
N TRP A 132 -15.97 4.37 -1.01
CA TRP A 132 -16.65 4.95 -2.16
C TRP A 132 -16.45 6.46 -2.27
N PHE A 133 -16.22 6.91 -3.50
CA PHE A 133 -16.08 8.31 -3.85
C PHE A 133 -17.02 8.66 -5.00
N ALA A 134 -17.70 9.79 -4.89
CA ALA A 134 -18.33 10.43 -6.04
C ALA A 134 -17.24 11.06 -6.92
N ILE A 135 -17.37 10.90 -8.23
CA ILE A 135 -16.44 11.48 -9.20
C ILE A 135 -16.98 12.85 -9.61
N PRO A 136 -16.23 13.95 -9.37
CA PRO A 136 -16.60 15.29 -9.82
C PRO A 136 -16.84 15.32 -11.34
N ALA A 137 -17.80 16.13 -11.78
CA ALA A 137 -18.19 16.20 -13.20
C ALA A 137 -17.00 16.46 -14.13
N VAL A 138 -16.11 17.37 -13.76
CA VAL A 138 -14.88 17.71 -14.51
C VAL A 138 -13.98 16.48 -14.70
N ARG A 139 -13.85 15.63 -13.66
CA ARG A 139 -13.06 14.38 -13.71
C ARG A 139 -13.73 13.31 -14.55
N ALA A 140 -15.05 13.20 -14.44
CA ALA A 140 -15.83 12.29 -15.25
C ALA A 140 -15.74 12.65 -16.75
N GLU A 141 -15.81 13.95 -17.08
CA GLU A 141 -15.64 14.46 -18.44
C GLU A 141 -14.22 14.23 -18.98
N ALA A 142 -13.21 14.40 -18.12
CA ALA A 142 -11.83 14.07 -18.44
C ALA A 142 -11.55 12.55 -18.46
N ARG A 143 -12.51 11.72 -18.04
CA ARG A 143 -12.38 10.26 -17.88
C ARG A 143 -11.18 9.86 -16.99
N LEU A 144 -10.88 10.71 -16.02
CA LEU A 144 -9.66 10.65 -15.24
C LEU A 144 -9.90 11.17 -13.82
N ALA A 145 -9.56 10.36 -12.81
CA ALA A 145 -9.56 10.77 -11.42
C ALA A 145 -8.33 10.23 -10.68
N ALA A 146 -7.81 11.00 -9.71
CA ALA A 146 -6.74 10.55 -8.84
C ALA A 146 -7.17 10.49 -7.37
N PHE A 147 -6.57 9.54 -6.65
CA PHE A 147 -6.83 9.21 -5.25
C PHE A 147 -5.53 9.13 -4.48
N ALA A 148 -5.49 9.79 -3.33
CA ALA A 148 -4.32 9.91 -2.47
C ALA A 148 -4.41 8.95 -1.29
N ILE A 149 -3.27 8.39 -0.92
CA ILE A 149 -3.03 7.74 0.36
C ILE A 149 -2.09 8.67 1.12
N ASP A 150 -2.54 9.23 2.25
CA ASP A 150 -1.73 10.18 3.01
C ASP A 150 -0.74 9.48 3.96
N ASP A 151 -1.07 8.26 4.41
CA ASP A 151 -0.22 7.48 5.29
C ASP A 151 0.58 6.42 4.50
N ILE A 152 1.82 6.77 4.15
CA ILE A 152 2.74 5.89 3.43
C ILE A 152 3.00 4.58 4.17
N SER A 153 2.90 4.56 5.51
CA SER A 153 3.15 3.34 6.29
C SER A 153 2.15 2.22 5.95
N GLN A 154 0.98 2.58 5.41
CA GLN A 154 -0.04 1.64 4.99
C GLN A 154 0.33 0.91 3.68
N ILE A 155 1.25 1.44 2.88
CA ILE A 155 1.65 0.82 1.60
C ILE A 155 3.15 0.60 1.47
N ALA A 156 3.94 0.99 2.47
CA ALA A 156 5.38 0.79 2.47
C ALA A 156 5.72 -0.70 2.28
N PRO A 157 6.72 -1.02 1.44
CA PRO A 157 7.19 -2.39 1.32
C PRO A 157 7.70 -2.87 2.68
N LEU A 158 7.49 -4.15 2.96
CA LEU A 158 8.09 -4.74 4.15
C LEU A 158 9.62 -4.74 3.99
N PRO A 159 10.37 -4.35 5.03
CA PRO A 159 11.83 -4.45 4.99
C PRO A 159 12.31 -5.90 4.89
N PHE A 160 11.48 -6.85 5.34
CA PHE A 160 11.62 -8.29 5.17
C PHE A 160 10.26 -8.95 5.38
N GLU A 161 9.99 -10.07 4.71
CA GLU A 161 8.80 -10.90 5.01
C GLU A 161 9.08 -11.84 6.20
N GLN A 162 10.28 -12.42 6.21
CA GLN A 162 10.78 -13.25 7.30
C GLN A 162 12.22 -12.88 7.64
N MET A 163 12.54 -12.84 8.93
CA MET A 163 13.91 -12.74 9.43
C MET A 163 14.19 -13.86 10.42
N ILE A 164 15.32 -14.54 10.25
CA ILE A 164 15.78 -15.59 11.15
C ILE A 164 16.91 -15.05 12.01
N LEU A 165 16.77 -15.22 13.32
CA LEU A 165 17.75 -14.83 14.31
C LEU A 165 18.28 -16.06 15.07
N LEU A 166 19.60 -16.16 15.13
CA LEU A 166 20.33 -17.22 15.80
C LEU A 166 20.72 -16.75 17.22
N PRO A 167 20.29 -17.45 18.28
CA PRO A 167 20.77 -17.19 19.63
C PRO A 167 22.26 -17.51 19.76
N GLN A 168 23.05 -16.55 20.25
CA GLN A 168 24.47 -16.76 20.52
C GLN A 168 24.91 -15.94 21.74
N GLN A 169 25.26 -16.61 22.84
CA GLN A 169 25.84 -16.00 24.04
C GLN A 169 25.08 -14.76 24.55
N GLY A 170 23.75 -14.89 24.73
CA GLY A 170 22.90 -13.80 25.21
C GLY A 170 22.62 -12.70 24.17
N LYS A 171 23.01 -12.91 22.91
CA LYS A 171 22.70 -12.05 21.77
C LYS A 171 21.86 -12.80 20.75
N LEU A 172 21.21 -12.05 19.87
CA LEU A 172 20.54 -12.56 18.67
C LEU A 172 21.28 -12.03 17.45
N LYS A 173 21.57 -12.88 16.47
CA LYS A 173 22.24 -12.49 15.23
C LYS A 173 21.46 -12.92 14.01
N THR A 174 21.46 -12.11 12.96
CA THR A 174 20.98 -12.57 11.65
C THR A 174 21.88 -13.68 11.09
N GLU A 175 21.34 -14.52 10.20
CA GLU A 175 22.09 -15.64 9.62
C GLU A 175 23.33 -15.20 8.82
N ASP A 176 23.29 -14.01 8.23
CA ASP A 176 24.42 -13.36 7.54
C ASP A 176 25.42 -12.66 8.49
N GLY A 177 25.10 -12.61 9.78
CA GLY A 177 25.89 -11.91 10.80
C GLY A 177 25.84 -10.38 10.72
N GLY A 178 25.06 -9.80 9.81
CA GLY A 178 24.99 -8.37 9.54
C GLY A 178 24.36 -7.55 10.68
N MET A 179 23.43 -8.15 11.44
CA MET A 179 22.80 -7.50 12.59
C MET A 179 22.97 -8.33 13.85
N VAL A 180 23.27 -7.64 14.95
CA VAL A 180 23.45 -8.23 16.28
C VAL A 180 22.62 -7.44 17.29
N TYR A 181 21.67 -8.10 17.93
CA TYR A 181 20.86 -7.54 19.00
C TYR A 181 21.36 -8.05 20.34
N ALA A 182 21.58 -7.15 21.28
CA ALA A 182 21.89 -7.46 22.67
C ALA A 182 20.78 -6.91 23.56
N ARG A 183 20.64 -7.50 24.75
CA ARG A 183 19.69 -7.04 25.77
C ARG A 183 20.15 -5.75 26.42
#